data_AF-A0A9P4XAA1-F1
#
_entry.id   AF-A0A9P4XAA1-F1
#
_cell.length_a   1.000
_cell.length_b   1.000
_cell.length_c   1.000
_cell.angle_alpha   90.00
_cell.angle_beta   90.00
_cell.angle_gamma   90.00
#
_symmetry.space_group_name_H-M   'P 1'
#
loop_
_entity.id
_entity.type
_entity.pdbx_description
1 polymer ?
#
loop_
_entity_poly.entity_id
_entity_poly.type
_entity_poly.pdbx_seq_one_letter_code
_entity_poly.pdbx_strand_id
1 'polypeptide(L)'
;MSPHIPIAHGHNIQAYTYWDSPVPAVFAGQNFTDPVIFNPTTFTLITTQNEAVLVDAPAVRSRADPVATWIAEIIEHRKLSTIYITHGHGDHFFAAEAIQEHFPDASIRATQGTYEHMLEQLAPEIWDGLWVPTFPELGESPKPNPKVHVFPEGQDCFTVDGHEFRAVEVVGGDTASSTVLHVPSLELVVGGDVVYGNIYQYLAENTTPELRQNWIDAIDQIAKLHPKVVVPSHRQSTDDFGLEHLKTTQDYIRTWAKLNAETTTWQELEAAVQKAYPKRYGNYILRISELVTKGDLQLPPLSNKESFAAALEAAFNSPDASLEEMILNIYAKEAVITVNMNRMTWDEFIPYIKAIRARTTSVDIKSHYLLRDGNLFSERHSAYGHGIDGTETNAEAMLMGEVNEDGKVIWLEEIAILNSNAGSTASKST
;
A
#
# COMPACT_ATOMS: atom_id res chain seq x y z
N MET A 1 21.22 1.54 -35.06
CA MET A 1 20.92 2.68 -34.17
C MET A 1 19.71 2.25 -33.37
N SER A 2 19.87 2.08 -32.05
CA SER A 2 18.75 1.72 -31.18
C SER A 2 17.68 2.83 -31.28
N PRO A 3 16.38 2.49 -31.37
CA PRO A 3 15.30 3.49 -31.39
C PRO A 3 15.16 4.23 -30.05
N HIS A 4 15.84 3.74 -29.01
CA HIS A 4 15.77 4.25 -27.65
C HIS A 4 16.71 5.45 -27.47
N ILE A 5 16.15 6.59 -27.03
CA ILE A 5 16.90 7.83 -26.79
C ILE A 5 17.30 7.88 -25.31
N PRO A 6 18.60 8.02 -24.99
CA PRO A 6 19.02 8.14 -23.60
C PRO A 6 18.62 9.48 -23.01
N ILE A 7 18.15 9.47 -21.76
CA ILE A 7 17.78 10.65 -20.97
C ILE A 7 19.02 11.34 -20.36
N ALA A 8 20.11 10.60 -20.20
CA ALA A 8 21.40 11.08 -19.75
C ALA A 8 22.51 10.25 -20.41
N HIS A 9 23.64 10.86 -20.72
CA HIS A 9 24.81 10.16 -21.26
C HIS A 9 26.12 10.77 -20.76
N GLY A 10 27.10 9.90 -20.57
CA GLY A 10 28.47 10.24 -20.19
C GLY A 10 29.48 9.36 -20.94
N HIS A 11 30.73 9.36 -20.50
CA HIS A 11 31.75 8.50 -21.10
C HIS A 11 31.45 7.03 -20.81
N ASN A 12 31.08 6.26 -21.84
CA ASN A 12 30.72 4.83 -21.76
C ASN A 12 29.57 4.48 -20.81
N ILE A 13 28.70 5.44 -20.48
CA ILE A 13 27.52 5.22 -19.64
C ILE A 13 26.32 6.01 -20.18
N GLN A 14 25.14 5.40 -20.15
CA GLN A 14 23.89 5.99 -20.65
C GLN A 14 22.71 5.54 -19.79
N ALA A 15 21.73 6.40 -19.58
CA ALA A 15 20.49 6.06 -18.87
C ALA A 15 19.27 6.19 -19.80
N TYR A 16 18.34 5.26 -19.64
CA TYR A 16 17.10 5.13 -20.39
C TYR A 16 15.95 4.90 -19.42
N THR A 17 14.73 5.21 -19.83
CA THR A 17 13.53 4.95 -19.02
C THR A 17 12.49 4.17 -19.79
N TYR A 18 11.85 3.23 -19.12
CA TYR A 18 10.63 2.59 -19.57
C TYR A 18 9.46 3.17 -18.79
N TRP A 19 8.45 3.67 -19.48
CA TRP A 19 7.21 4.14 -18.86
C TRP A 19 6.18 3.02 -18.94
N ASP A 20 5.90 2.37 -17.82
CA ASP A 20 4.83 1.38 -17.73
C ASP A 20 3.50 2.09 -17.60
N SER A 21 2.57 1.73 -18.48
CA SER A 21 1.30 2.43 -18.62
C SER A 21 0.40 2.23 -17.39
N PRO A 22 -0.50 3.20 -17.08
CA PRO A 22 -1.43 3.08 -15.97
C PRO A 22 -2.30 1.83 -16.12
N VAL A 23 -2.64 1.21 -15.00
CA VAL A 23 -3.46 0.00 -14.97
C VAL A 23 -4.73 0.21 -14.16
N PRO A 24 -5.86 -0.42 -14.55
CA PRO A 24 -7.01 -0.52 -13.66
C PRO A 24 -6.60 -1.16 -12.34
N ALA A 25 -7.09 -0.61 -11.24
CA ALA A 25 -6.94 -1.16 -9.90
C ALA A 25 -8.30 -1.36 -9.25
N VAL A 26 -8.32 -2.10 -8.15
CA VAL A 26 -9.51 -2.29 -7.32
C VAL A 26 -9.20 -1.82 -5.91
N PHE A 27 -10.15 -1.15 -5.26
CA PHE A 27 -10.04 -0.87 -3.84
C PHE A 27 -10.54 -2.05 -3.03
N ALA A 28 -9.66 -2.63 -2.21
CA ALA A 28 -10.02 -3.69 -1.29
C ALA A 28 -11.18 -3.26 -0.38
N GLY A 29 -12.25 -4.05 -0.33
CA GLY A 29 -13.35 -3.83 0.62
C GLY A 29 -14.26 -2.61 0.36
N GLN A 30 -14.04 -1.83 -0.71
CA GLN A 30 -14.82 -0.63 -1.03
C GLN A 30 -15.57 -0.79 -2.36
N ASN A 31 -16.90 -0.68 -2.35
CA ASN A 31 -17.73 -0.70 -3.55
C ASN A 31 -17.84 0.70 -4.18
N PHE A 32 -16.73 1.23 -4.67
CA PHE A 32 -16.76 2.46 -5.48
C PHE A 32 -17.36 2.16 -6.86
N THR A 33 -18.29 3.00 -7.31
CA THR A 33 -18.88 2.89 -8.65
C THR A 33 -17.96 3.39 -9.76
N ASP A 34 -16.98 4.21 -9.41
CA ASP A 34 -16.05 4.80 -10.36
C ASP A 34 -14.81 3.92 -10.50
N PRO A 35 -14.35 3.63 -11.73
CA PRO A 35 -13.11 2.91 -11.93
C PRO A 35 -11.93 3.71 -11.39
N VAL A 36 -10.98 3.00 -10.79
CA VAL A 36 -9.74 3.58 -10.28
C VAL A 36 -8.55 3.08 -11.08
N ILE A 37 -7.60 3.96 -11.28
CA ILE A 37 -6.39 3.73 -12.07
C ILE A 37 -5.19 3.90 -11.15
N PHE A 38 -4.36 2.88 -11.10
CA PHE A 38 -3.06 2.92 -10.45
C PHE A 38 -2.09 3.75 -11.28
N ASN A 39 -1.15 4.42 -10.61
CA ASN A 39 -0.19 5.27 -11.30
C ASN A 39 0.69 4.45 -12.28
N PRO A 40 1.03 4.98 -13.46
CA PRO A 40 2.14 4.47 -14.26
C PRO A 40 3.45 4.56 -13.48
N THR A 41 4.34 3.61 -13.70
CA THR A 41 5.65 3.52 -13.04
C THR A 41 6.76 3.66 -14.08
N THR A 42 7.87 4.28 -13.70
CA THR A 42 9.04 4.50 -14.56
C THR A 42 10.20 3.66 -14.08
N PHE A 43 10.58 2.65 -14.86
CA PHE A 43 11.81 1.88 -14.60
C PHE A 43 12.98 2.53 -15.32
N THR A 44 14.14 2.56 -14.67
CA THR A 44 15.34 3.19 -15.24
C THR A 44 16.38 2.13 -15.55
N LEU A 45 16.89 2.11 -16.78
CA LEU A 45 18.00 1.24 -17.20
C LEU A 45 19.24 2.08 -17.43
N ILE A 46 20.29 1.81 -16.68
CA ILE A 46 21.59 2.47 -16.81
C ILE A 46 22.56 1.47 -17.41
N THR A 47 23.00 1.71 -18.63
CA THR A 47 23.96 0.85 -19.34
C THR A 47 25.36 1.42 -19.24
N THR A 48 26.34 0.55 -19.06
CA THR A 48 27.77 0.86 -19.14
C THR A 48 28.38 0.19 -20.39
N GLN A 49 29.70 0.04 -20.41
CA GLN A 49 30.42 -0.56 -21.54
C GLN A 49 30.04 -2.04 -21.77
N ASN A 50 29.98 -2.83 -20.70
CA ASN A 50 29.77 -4.28 -20.75
C ASN A 50 28.50 -4.73 -20.00
N GLU A 51 27.99 -3.90 -19.10
CA GLU A 51 26.93 -4.26 -18.18
C GLU A 51 25.77 -3.24 -18.17
N ALA A 52 24.72 -3.55 -17.41
CA ALA A 52 23.59 -2.67 -17.16
C ALA A 52 22.98 -2.90 -15.77
N VAL A 53 22.38 -1.83 -15.23
CA VAL A 53 21.64 -1.80 -13.97
C VAL A 53 20.21 -1.38 -14.27
N LEU A 54 19.24 -2.22 -13.91
CA LEU A 54 17.83 -1.86 -13.87
C LEU A 54 17.51 -1.31 -12.47
N VAL A 55 16.71 -0.25 -12.41
CA VAL A 55 16.17 0.31 -11.16
C VAL A 55 14.67 0.06 -11.13
N ASP A 56 14.24 -0.65 -10.10
CA ASP A 56 12.89 -1.16 -9.83
C ASP A 56 12.32 -2.11 -10.90
N ALA A 57 11.20 -2.76 -10.57
CA ALA A 57 10.52 -3.75 -11.41
C ALA A 57 9.00 -3.67 -11.24
N PRO A 58 8.20 -4.14 -12.22
CA PRO A 58 6.75 -4.03 -12.17
C PRO A 58 6.05 -4.69 -10.97
N ALA A 59 4.82 -4.25 -10.70
CA ALA A 59 3.93 -4.85 -9.71
C ALA A 59 3.49 -6.28 -10.05
N VAL A 60 3.21 -6.55 -11.32
CA VAL A 60 2.62 -7.84 -11.76
C VAL A 60 3.51 -8.52 -12.80
N ARG A 61 3.51 -9.86 -12.80
CA ARG A 61 4.38 -10.66 -13.66
C ARG A 61 4.08 -10.45 -15.16
N SER A 62 2.82 -10.23 -15.56
CA SER A 62 2.48 -9.95 -16.96
C SER A 62 3.18 -8.72 -17.56
N ARG A 63 3.66 -7.81 -16.71
CA ARG A 63 4.39 -6.60 -17.10
C ARG A 63 5.90 -6.81 -17.23
N ALA A 64 6.41 -7.96 -16.78
CA ALA A 64 7.83 -8.25 -16.85
C ALA A 64 8.33 -8.45 -18.29
N ASP A 65 7.59 -9.19 -19.12
CA ASP A 65 8.02 -9.53 -20.49
C ASP A 65 8.24 -8.30 -21.40
N PRO A 66 7.35 -7.29 -21.41
CA PRO A 66 7.59 -6.04 -22.15
C PRO A 66 8.83 -5.29 -21.67
N VAL A 67 9.06 -5.23 -20.34
CA VAL A 67 10.24 -4.59 -19.75
C VAL A 67 11.50 -5.37 -20.11
N ALA A 68 11.48 -6.71 -20.02
CA ALA A 68 12.60 -7.55 -20.39
C ALA A 68 12.96 -7.42 -21.88
N THR A 69 11.96 -7.34 -22.75
CA THR A 69 12.15 -7.09 -24.19
C THR A 69 12.84 -5.74 -24.42
N TRP A 70 12.34 -4.68 -23.76
CA TRP A 70 12.94 -3.35 -23.83
C TRP A 70 14.40 -3.32 -23.34
N ILE A 71 14.69 -4.02 -22.23
CA ILE A 71 16.06 -4.17 -21.73
C ILE A 71 16.93 -4.84 -22.79
N ALA A 72 16.50 -6.00 -23.33
CA ALA A 72 17.26 -6.76 -24.32
C ALA A 72 17.59 -5.94 -25.59
N GLU A 73 16.64 -5.12 -26.07
CA GLU A 73 16.83 -4.23 -27.21
C GLU A 73 17.88 -3.14 -26.96
N ILE A 74 18.01 -2.66 -25.73
CA ILE A 74 18.99 -1.62 -25.37
C ILE A 74 20.35 -2.23 -25.07
N ILE A 75 20.41 -3.27 -24.23
CA ILE A 75 21.69 -3.82 -23.77
C ILE A 75 22.39 -4.61 -24.88
N GLU A 76 21.64 -5.13 -25.85
CA GLU A 76 22.10 -5.97 -26.97
C GLU A 76 22.90 -7.19 -26.46
N HIS A 77 24.23 -7.09 -26.41
CA HIS A 77 25.15 -8.14 -25.98
C HIS A 77 25.73 -7.91 -24.58
N ARG A 78 25.41 -6.77 -23.96
CA ARG A 78 25.80 -6.44 -22.58
C ARG A 78 25.00 -7.27 -21.59
N LYS A 79 25.54 -7.43 -20.39
CA LYS A 79 24.93 -8.19 -19.31
C LYS A 79 24.06 -7.29 -18.44
N LEU A 80 22.80 -7.63 -18.18
CA LEU A 80 22.08 -7.05 -17.04
C LEU A 80 22.65 -7.69 -15.76
N SER A 81 23.37 -6.93 -14.95
CA SER A 81 24.08 -7.47 -13.78
C SER A 81 23.41 -7.15 -12.46
N THR A 82 22.60 -6.09 -12.40
CA THR A 82 21.92 -5.66 -11.17
C THR A 82 20.49 -5.23 -11.47
N ILE A 83 19.57 -5.64 -10.60
CA ILE A 83 18.25 -5.05 -10.43
C ILE A 83 18.26 -4.39 -9.06
N TYR A 84 18.34 -3.07 -9.01
CA TYR A 84 18.39 -2.28 -7.77
C TYR A 84 16.96 -1.86 -7.37
N ILE A 85 16.57 -2.12 -6.13
CA ILE A 85 15.25 -1.74 -5.60
C ILE A 85 15.39 -0.50 -4.72
N THR A 86 14.62 0.55 -5.01
CA THR A 86 14.70 1.85 -4.34
C THR A 86 14.03 1.86 -2.96
N HIS A 87 12.90 1.18 -2.83
CA HIS A 87 12.14 1.06 -1.58
C HIS A 87 11.20 -0.15 -1.62
N GLY A 88 10.54 -0.42 -0.50
CA GLY A 88 9.87 -1.68 -0.26
C GLY A 88 8.48 -1.86 -0.86
N HIS A 89 7.88 -0.89 -1.57
CA HIS A 89 6.53 -1.04 -2.13
C HIS A 89 6.45 -2.07 -3.26
N GLY A 90 5.34 -2.81 -3.32
CA GLY A 90 5.17 -3.97 -4.19
C GLY A 90 5.34 -3.69 -5.67
N ASP A 91 4.89 -2.53 -6.13
CA ASP A 91 4.99 -2.09 -7.53
C ASP A 91 6.40 -1.67 -7.97
N HIS A 92 7.38 -1.81 -7.08
CA HIS A 92 8.80 -1.61 -7.35
C HIS A 92 9.64 -2.89 -7.39
N PHE A 93 9.10 -4.05 -6.96
CA PHE A 93 9.93 -5.27 -6.90
C PHE A 93 9.22 -6.59 -7.16
N PHE A 94 7.89 -6.67 -7.12
CA PHE A 94 7.19 -7.97 -7.19
C PHE A 94 7.54 -8.78 -8.44
N ALA A 95 7.71 -8.13 -9.59
CA ALA A 95 8.09 -8.80 -10.83
C ALA A 95 9.62 -8.89 -11.04
N ALA A 96 10.46 -8.55 -10.05
CA ALA A 96 11.92 -8.61 -10.19
C ALA A 96 12.44 -10.02 -10.50
N GLU A 97 11.85 -11.07 -9.91
CA GLU A 97 12.18 -12.46 -10.26
C GLU A 97 11.80 -12.81 -11.70
N ALA A 98 10.65 -12.31 -12.18
CA ALA A 98 10.24 -12.52 -13.56
C ALA A 98 11.20 -11.85 -14.56
N ILE A 99 11.74 -10.68 -14.23
CA ILE A 99 12.83 -10.07 -15.03
C ILE A 99 14.11 -10.92 -14.94
N GLN A 100 14.46 -11.41 -13.75
CA GLN A 100 15.64 -12.25 -13.53
C GLN A 100 15.56 -13.59 -14.29
N GLU A 101 14.38 -14.14 -14.56
CA GLU A 101 14.21 -15.32 -15.41
C GLU A 101 14.72 -15.10 -16.85
N HIS A 102 14.58 -13.88 -17.38
CA HIS A 102 15.16 -13.48 -18.69
C HIS A 102 16.65 -13.13 -18.59
N PHE A 103 17.10 -12.67 -17.42
CA PHE A 103 18.48 -12.25 -17.15
C PHE A 103 19.02 -12.93 -15.88
N PRO A 104 19.33 -14.25 -15.93
CA PRO A 104 19.64 -15.07 -14.74
C PRO A 104 20.92 -14.64 -13.99
N ASP A 105 21.69 -13.80 -14.66
CA ASP A 105 22.97 -13.24 -14.25
C ASP A 105 22.82 -11.95 -13.42
N ALA A 106 21.60 -11.38 -13.37
CA ALA A 106 21.28 -10.18 -12.62
C ALA A 106 21.10 -10.49 -11.13
N SER A 107 21.75 -9.70 -10.27
CA SER A 107 21.55 -9.74 -8.82
C SER A 107 20.50 -8.71 -8.40
N ILE A 108 19.44 -9.15 -7.71
CA ILE A 108 18.49 -8.23 -7.08
C ILE A 108 19.14 -7.66 -5.82
N ARG A 109 19.21 -6.33 -5.69
CA ARG A 109 19.95 -5.65 -4.61
C ARG A 109 19.11 -4.54 -3.97
N ALA A 110 19.23 -4.40 -2.66
CA ALA A 110 18.53 -3.39 -1.87
C ALA A 110 19.32 -3.07 -0.58
N THR A 111 19.10 -1.90 0.02
CA THR A 111 19.60 -1.64 1.39
C THR A 111 18.89 -2.52 2.41
N GLN A 112 19.41 -2.61 3.64
CA GLN A 112 18.79 -3.41 4.71
C GLN A 112 17.36 -2.93 5.00
N GLY A 113 17.15 -1.62 5.17
CA GLY A 113 15.83 -1.07 5.45
C GLY A 113 14.84 -1.28 4.30
N THR A 114 15.29 -1.16 3.05
CA THR A 114 14.44 -1.48 1.89
C THR A 114 14.06 -2.96 1.87
N TYR A 115 15.01 -3.88 2.13
CA TYR A 115 14.71 -5.31 2.16
C TYR A 115 13.73 -5.68 3.28
N GLU A 116 13.87 -5.10 4.47
CA GLU A 116 12.92 -5.28 5.56
C GLU A 116 11.51 -4.82 5.14
N HIS A 117 11.39 -3.65 4.51
CA HIS A 117 10.11 -3.16 4.01
C HIS A 117 9.54 -4.05 2.88
N MET A 118 10.37 -4.62 1.99
CA MET A 118 9.90 -5.61 1.01
C MET A 118 9.27 -6.83 1.68
N LEU A 119 9.84 -7.30 2.80
CA LEU A 119 9.28 -8.43 3.56
C LEU A 119 7.94 -8.06 4.21
N GLU A 120 7.76 -6.81 4.65
CA GLU A 120 6.48 -6.31 5.19
C GLU A 120 5.39 -6.27 4.11
N GLN A 121 5.70 -5.82 2.90
CA GLN A 121 4.73 -5.86 1.78
C GLN A 121 4.37 -7.29 1.35
N LEU A 122 5.27 -8.25 1.61
CA LEU A 122 5.02 -9.68 1.46
C LEU A 122 4.44 -10.34 2.73
N ALA A 123 4.16 -9.63 3.80
CA ALA A 123 3.42 -10.21 4.93
C ALA A 123 1.98 -10.54 4.49
N PRO A 124 1.34 -11.62 4.98
CA PRO A 124 -0.02 -11.99 4.60
C PRO A 124 -1.01 -10.83 4.72
N GLU A 125 -0.87 -10.01 5.77
CA GLU A 125 -1.76 -8.89 6.06
C GLU A 125 -1.79 -7.84 4.95
N ILE A 126 -0.62 -7.54 4.35
CA ILE A 126 -0.49 -6.55 3.28
C ILE A 126 -0.68 -7.19 1.91
N TRP A 127 -0.12 -8.39 1.71
CA TRP A 127 -0.24 -9.10 0.45
C TRP A 127 -1.70 -9.47 0.13
N ASP A 128 -2.39 -10.15 1.05
CA ASP A 128 -3.77 -10.61 0.84
C ASP A 128 -4.79 -9.49 1.10
N GLY A 129 -4.45 -8.53 1.97
CA GLY A 129 -5.33 -7.44 2.36
C GLY A 129 -5.31 -6.23 1.44
N LEU A 130 -4.20 -5.97 0.76
CA LEU A 130 -4.00 -4.79 -0.10
C LEU A 130 -3.60 -5.18 -1.52
N TRP A 131 -2.48 -5.86 -1.73
CA TRP A 131 -1.92 -6.03 -3.08
C TRP A 131 -2.73 -6.96 -3.98
N VAL A 132 -3.09 -8.17 -3.51
CA VAL A 132 -3.91 -9.11 -4.29
C VAL A 132 -5.28 -8.51 -4.64
N PRO A 133 -6.00 -7.84 -3.72
CA PRO A 133 -7.20 -7.10 -4.08
C PRO A 133 -6.92 -6.00 -5.10
N THR A 134 -5.84 -5.21 -4.94
CA THR A 134 -5.49 -4.10 -5.84
C THR A 134 -5.24 -4.59 -7.26
N PHE A 135 -4.51 -5.71 -7.39
CA PHE A 135 -4.16 -6.35 -8.64
C PHE A 135 -4.52 -7.84 -8.57
N PRO A 136 -5.76 -8.23 -8.96
CA PRO A 136 -6.22 -9.62 -8.87
C PRO A 136 -5.30 -10.64 -9.56
N GLU A 137 -4.57 -10.24 -10.61
CA GLU A 137 -3.55 -11.06 -11.28
C GLU A 137 -2.49 -11.63 -10.30
N LEU A 138 -2.19 -10.92 -9.20
CA LEU A 138 -1.25 -11.40 -8.18
C LEU A 138 -1.73 -12.69 -7.49
N GLY A 139 -3.04 -12.93 -7.42
CA GLY A 139 -3.61 -14.17 -6.91
C GLY A 139 -3.54 -15.35 -7.91
N GLU A 140 -3.23 -15.08 -9.17
CA GLU A 140 -3.14 -16.09 -10.23
C GLU A 140 -1.73 -16.68 -10.36
N SER A 141 -0.74 -16.08 -9.71
CA SER A 141 0.67 -16.48 -9.74
C SER A 141 1.20 -16.76 -8.33
N PRO A 142 2.28 -17.57 -8.19
CA PRO A 142 2.96 -17.70 -6.90
C PRO A 142 3.41 -16.34 -6.38
N LYS A 143 3.24 -16.14 -5.07
CA LYS A 143 3.74 -14.96 -4.37
C LYS A 143 5.25 -14.78 -4.60
N PRO A 144 5.74 -13.55 -4.88
CA PRO A 144 7.15 -13.27 -5.07
C PRO A 144 7.98 -13.72 -3.87
N ASN A 145 9.16 -14.29 -4.13
CA ASN A 145 10.15 -14.66 -3.12
C ASN A 145 11.58 -14.36 -3.62
N PRO A 146 11.87 -13.08 -3.98
CA PRO A 146 13.14 -12.72 -4.58
C PRO A 146 14.30 -13.01 -3.64
N LYS A 147 15.36 -13.61 -4.19
CA LYS A 147 16.65 -13.72 -3.49
C LYS A 147 17.38 -12.38 -3.54
N VAL A 148 17.09 -11.53 -2.55
CA VAL A 148 17.69 -10.20 -2.44
C VAL A 148 19.10 -10.28 -1.85
N HIS A 149 20.03 -9.61 -2.53
CA HIS A 149 21.39 -9.37 -2.06
C HIS A 149 21.44 -8.03 -1.35
N VAL A 150 21.27 -8.08 -0.03
CA VAL A 150 21.33 -6.90 0.83
C VAL A 150 22.75 -6.35 0.87
N PHE A 151 22.88 -5.02 0.86
CA PHE A 151 24.18 -4.37 0.99
C PHE A 151 24.80 -4.66 2.36
N PRO A 152 26.12 -4.89 2.44
CA PRO A 152 26.81 -4.99 3.72
C PRO A 152 26.60 -3.74 4.58
N GLU A 153 26.58 -3.92 5.92
CA GLU A 153 26.45 -2.81 6.86
C GLU A 153 27.51 -1.72 6.60
N GLY A 154 27.07 -0.46 6.52
CA GLY A 154 27.93 0.68 6.23
C GLY A 154 28.38 0.81 4.78
N GLN A 155 27.90 -0.05 3.86
CA GLN A 155 28.09 0.09 2.43
C GLN A 155 26.80 0.58 1.76
N ASP A 156 26.88 1.72 1.10
CA ASP A 156 25.76 2.38 0.42
C ASP A 156 26.03 2.55 -1.08
N CYS A 157 27.06 1.90 -1.62
CA CYS A 157 27.44 2.05 -3.01
C CYS A 157 27.93 0.75 -3.66
N PHE A 158 27.85 0.70 -4.98
CA PHE A 158 28.43 -0.36 -5.80
C PHE A 158 28.97 0.20 -7.11
N THR A 159 29.83 -0.59 -7.77
CA THR A 159 30.47 -0.17 -9.02
C THR A 159 30.16 -1.14 -10.14
N VAL A 160 29.89 -0.61 -11.33
CA VAL A 160 29.70 -1.38 -12.58
C VAL A 160 30.55 -0.73 -13.66
N ASP A 161 31.46 -1.49 -14.28
CA ASP A 161 32.47 -0.99 -15.25
C ASP A 161 33.21 0.29 -14.78
N GLY A 162 33.49 0.41 -13.48
CA GLY A 162 34.17 1.57 -12.90
C GLY A 162 33.30 2.80 -12.67
N HIS A 163 32.01 2.75 -13.00
CA HIS A 163 31.03 3.77 -12.61
C HIS A 163 30.40 3.44 -11.27
N GLU A 164 30.26 4.45 -10.42
CA GLU A 164 29.69 4.32 -9.08
C GLU A 164 28.18 4.58 -9.08
N PHE A 165 27.47 3.74 -8.32
CA PHE A 165 26.04 3.80 -8.06
C PHE A 165 25.86 3.87 -6.54
N ARG A 166 25.29 4.97 -6.04
CA ARG A 166 25.11 5.23 -4.61
C ARG A 166 23.64 5.13 -4.24
N ALA A 167 23.32 4.18 -3.37
CA ALA A 167 22.07 4.08 -2.65
C ALA A 167 22.05 5.14 -1.54
N VAL A 168 21.40 6.28 -1.79
CA VAL A 168 21.32 7.36 -0.79
C VAL A 168 20.04 7.16 0.01
N GLU A 169 20.17 6.72 1.26
CA GLU A 169 19.06 6.73 2.21
C GLU A 169 18.61 8.17 2.47
N VAL A 170 17.30 8.39 2.45
CA VAL A 170 16.71 9.70 2.69
C VAL A 170 15.93 9.71 3.99
N VAL A 171 15.79 10.90 4.58
CA VAL A 171 15.09 11.06 5.88
C VAL A 171 13.57 10.91 5.80
N GLY A 172 13.02 10.84 4.59
CA GLY A 172 11.59 10.65 4.35
C GLY A 172 11.29 10.46 2.87
N GLY A 173 10.11 9.93 2.60
CA GLY A 173 9.58 9.67 1.26
C GLY A 173 8.07 9.53 1.36
N ASP A 174 7.48 8.97 0.33
CA ASP A 174 6.12 8.44 0.42
C ASP A 174 5.98 7.33 1.49
N THR A 175 7.06 6.59 1.76
CA THR A 175 7.23 5.59 2.82
C THR A 175 8.56 5.77 3.57
N ALA A 176 8.76 4.96 4.62
CA ALA A 176 10.01 4.85 5.36
C ALA A 176 11.04 3.96 4.63
N SER A 177 12.31 4.07 5.02
CA SER A 177 13.41 3.26 4.47
C SER A 177 13.57 3.36 2.94
N SER A 178 13.13 4.49 2.37
CA SER A 178 13.31 4.81 0.95
C SER A 178 14.72 5.26 0.66
N THR A 179 15.20 4.90 -0.52
CA THR A 179 16.48 5.36 -1.06
C THR A 179 16.27 6.01 -2.43
N VAL A 180 17.17 6.91 -2.79
CA VAL A 180 17.35 7.32 -4.19
C VAL A 180 18.65 6.74 -4.73
N LEU A 181 18.69 6.39 -6.01
CA LEU A 181 19.93 5.94 -6.64
C LEU A 181 20.63 7.10 -7.34
N HIS A 182 21.76 7.53 -6.78
CA HIS A 182 22.60 8.58 -7.37
C HIS A 182 23.73 7.98 -8.20
N VAL A 183 23.87 8.44 -9.44
CA VAL A 183 24.91 8.04 -10.39
C VAL A 183 25.73 9.28 -10.77
N PRO A 184 26.84 9.57 -10.04
CA PRO A 184 27.60 10.80 -10.23
C PRO A 184 28.13 11.00 -11.66
N SER A 185 28.51 9.91 -12.35
CA SER A 185 29.02 9.98 -13.73
C SER A 185 28.00 10.50 -14.75
N LEU A 186 26.72 10.51 -14.39
CA LEU A 186 25.63 11.04 -15.20
C LEU A 186 25.00 12.29 -14.58
N GLU A 187 25.44 12.73 -13.40
CA GLU A 187 24.72 13.72 -12.57
C GLU A 187 23.23 13.37 -12.47
N LEU A 188 22.93 12.07 -12.31
CA LEU A 188 21.60 11.48 -12.36
C LEU A 188 21.16 11.02 -10.97
N VAL A 189 19.92 11.33 -10.61
CA VAL A 189 19.24 10.70 -9.48
C VAL A 189 17.97 9.98 -9.98
N VAL A 190 17.87 8.68 -9.72
CA VAL A 190 16.61 7.93 -9.83
C VAL A 190 15.91 8.05 -8.48
N GLY A 191 14.80 8.77 -8.45
CA GLY A 191 14.21 9.30 -7.22
C GLY A 191 13.36 8.33 -6.42
N GLY A 192 13.06 7.13 -6.95
CA GLY A 192 12.01 6.27 -6.40
C GLY A 192 10.72 7.07 -6.17
N ASP A 193 9.98 6.72 -5.13
CA ASP A 193 8.81 7.48 -4.69
C ASP A 193 9.16 8.60 -3.69
N VAL A 194 10.44 9.01 -3.64
CA VAL A 194 10.82 10.27 -3.02
C VAL A 194 10.52 11.43 -3.97
N VAL A 195 10.56 11.22 -5.29
CA VAL A 195 10.29 12.26 -6.31
C VAL A 195 9.17 11.80 -7.24
N TYR A 196 8.16 12.65 -7.43
CA TYR A 196 7.03 12.40 -8.32
C TYR A 196 6.99 13.36 -9.50
N GLY A 197 6.46 12.88 -10.62
CA GLY A 197 6.12 13.68 -11.79
C GLY A 197 4.79 14.43 -11.61
N ASN A 198 4.15 14.79 -12.71
CA ASN A 198 2.84 15.44 -12.70
C ASN A 198 1.70 14.43 -12.46
N ILE A 199 1.76 13.69 -11.37
CA ILE A 199 0.76 12.69 -10.99
C ILE A 199 0.44 12.76 -9.49
N TYR A 200 -0.68 12.18 -9.03
CA TYR A 200 -1.00 12.18 -7.61
C TYR A 200 0.02 11.38 -6.80
N GLN A 201 0.39 11.90 -5.62
CA GLN A 201 1.46 11.37 -4.78
C GLN A 201 0.88 10.54 -3.63
N TYR A 202 1.56 9.47 -3.25
CA TYR A 202 1.15 8.61 -2.15
C TYR A 202 1.47 9.26 -0.80
N LEU A 203 0.44 9.66 -0.07
CA LEU A 203 0.56 10.30 1.26
C LEU A 203 -0.06 9.47 2.38
N ALA A 204 -0.51 8.24 2.10
CA ALA A 204 -1.14 7.37 3.08
C ALA A 204 -0.23 7.04 4.28
N GLU A 205 1.08 6.94 4.07
CA GLU A 205 2.06 6.71 5.16
C GLU A 205 2.63 8.01 5.75
N ASN A 206 2.17 9.17 5.27
CA ASN A 206 2.63 10.49 5.67
C ASN A 206 1.55 11.26 6.46
N THR A 207 0.93 10.59 7.44
CA THR A 207 -0.27 11.08 8.14
C THR A 207 -0.02 12.27 9.06
N THR A 208 1.21 12.46 9.54
CA THR A 208 1.57 13.58 10.44
C THR A 208 2.27 14.73 9.72
N PRO A 209 2.19 15.98 10.24
CA PRO A 209 2.95 17.11 9.69
C PRO A 209 4.47 16.87 9.67
N GLU A 210 4.99 16.13 10.66
CA GLU A 210 6.41 15.81 10.78
C GLU A 210 6.87 14.87 9.67
N LEU A 211 6.12 13.80 9.37
CA LEU A 211 6.45 12.88 8.27
C LEU A 211 6.47 13.61 6.92
N ARG A 212 5.48 14.48 6.68
CA ARG A 212 5.44 15.33 5.47
C ARG A 212 6.61 16.30 5.41
N GLN A 213 7.06 16.85 6.54
CA GLN A 213 8.23 17.72 6.57
C GLN A 213 9.51 16.91 6.29
N ASN A 214 9.64 15.70 6.83
CA ASN A 214 10.76 14.80 6.54
C ASN A 214 10.86 14.49 5.05
N TRP A 215 9.73 14.25 4.37
CA TRP A 215 9.73 14.07 2.91
C TRP A 215 10.18 15.34 2.17
N ILE A 216 9.72 16.52 2.59
CA ILE A 216 10.21 17.80 2.03
C ILE A 216 11.73 17.95 2.23
N ASP A 217 12.24 17.60 3.41
CA ASP A 217 13.67 17.68 3.74
C ASP A 217 14.51 16.65 2.96
N ALA A 218 13.94 15.49 2.65
CA ALA A 218 14.55 14.49 1.76
C ALA A 218 14.73 15.01 0.33
N ILE A 219 13.76 15.76 -0.20
CA ILE A 219 13.93 16.46 -1.48
C ILE A 219 15.11 17.44 -1.43
N ASP A 220 15.28 18.16 -0.32
CA ASP A 220 16.42 19.07 -0.14
C ASP A 220 17.75 18.31 -0.02
N GLN A 221 17.74 17.06 0.48
CA GLN A 221 18.91 16.18 0.45
C GLN A 221 19.27 15.78 -0.98
N ILE A 222 18.29 15.42 -1.80
CA ILE A 222 18.49 15.10 -3.22
C ILE A 222 19.10 16.29 -3.96
N ALA A 223 18.61 17.50 -3.72
CA ALA A 223 19.15 18.71 -4.35
C ALA A 223 20.64 18.95 -4.03
N LYS A 224 21.11 18.56 -2.83
CA LYS A 224 22.52 18.65 -2.41
C LYS A 224 23.43 17.64 -3.10
N LEU A 225 22.88 16.63 -3.77
CA LEU A 225 23.64 15.73 -4.64
C LEU A 225 24.02 16.41 -5.97
N HIS A 226 23.48 17.61 -6.24
CA HIS A 226 23.70 18.39 -7.47
C HIS A 226 23.38 17.63 -8.76
N PRO A 227 22.21 16.96 -8.88
CA PRO A 227 21.84 16.31 -10.14
C PRO A 227 21.58 17.34 -11.24
N LYS A 228 21.71 16.90 -12.49
CA LYS A 228 21.18 17.55 -13.69
C LYS A 228 19.96 16.84 -14.24
N VAL A 229 19.84 15.54 -13.95
CA VAL A 229 18.72 14.70 -14.38
C VAL A 229 18.11 14.04 -13.13
N VAL A 230 16.81 14.15 -12.99
CA VAL A 230 16.05 13.51 -11.91
C VAL A 230 14.92 12.72 -12.55
N VAL A 231 14.86 11.42 -12.25
CA VAL A 231 13.81 10.53 -12.75
C VAL A 231 12.80 10.29 -11.63
N PRO A 232 11.57 10.82 -11.75
CA PRO A 232 10.48 10.42 -10.87
C PRO A 232 10.03 9.01 -11.20
N SER A 233 9.68 8.23 -10.18
CA SER A 233 9.13 6.88 -10.38
C SER A 233 7.75 6.95 -11.04
N HIS A 234 6.77 7.59 -10.41
CA HIS A 234 5.47 7.81 -11.02
C HIS A 234 5.40 9.15 -11.74
N ARG A 235 5.09 9.12 -13.04
CA ARG A 235 5.02 10.33 -13.89
C ARG A 235 4.05 10.18 -15.06
N GLN A 236 3.69 11.30 -15.68
CA GLN A 236 3.06 11.24 -16.99
C GLN A 236 4.08 10.90 -18.07
N SER A 237 3.65 10.24 -19.15
CA SER A 237 4.54 9.91 -20.27
C SER A 237 5.19 11.14 -20.91
N THR A 238 4.55 12.31 -20.79
CA THR A 238 5.02 13.61 -21.31
C THR A 238 5.89 14.42 -20.35
N ASP A 239 6.09 13.94 -19.12
CA ASP A 239 6.99 14.59 -18.17
C ASP A 239 8.44 14.44 -18.62
N ASP A 240 9.20 15.54 -18.55
CA ASP A 240 10.66 15.54 -18.74
C ASP A 240 11.37 14.96 -17.48
N PHE A 241 12.71 15.01 -17.45
CA PHE A 241 13.54 14.47 -16.35
C PHE A 241 14.35 15.58 -15.64
N GLY A 242 13.77 16.75 -15.49
CA GLY A 242 14.45 17.93 -14.95
C GLY A 242 14.28 18.11 -13.44
N LEU A 243 14.97 19.13 -12.92
CA LEU A 243 14.99 19.47 -11.50
C LEU A 243 13.68 20.07 -10.98
N GLU A 244 12.78 20.47 -11.88
CA GLU A 244 11.46 20.97 -11.53
C GLU A 244 10.65 19.97 -10.70
N HIS A 245 10.86 18.66 -10.89
CA HIS A 245 10.18 17.61 -10.15
C HIS A 245 10.42 17.66 -8.64
N LEU A 246 11.61 18.11 -8.23
CA LEU A 246 11.92 18.32 -6.81
C LEU A 246 10.98 19.36 -6.21
N LYS A 247 10.86 20.51 -6.87
CA LYS A 247 10.00 21.60 -6.41
C LYS A 247 8.52 21.25 -6.50
N THR A 248 8.08 20.63 -7.60
CA THR A 248 6.66 20.29 -7.78
C THR A 248 6.21 19.20 -6.81
N THR A 249 7.09 18.27 -6.43
CA THR A 249 6.82 17.28 -5.37
C THR A 249 6.61 17.97 -4.02
N GLN A 250 7.51 18.88 -3.63
CA GLN A 250 7.37 19.65 -2.39
C GLN A 250 6.10 20.54 -2.38
N ASP A 251 5.81 21.22 -3.49
CA ASP A 251 4.65 22.11 -3.60
C ASP A 251 3.33 21.35 -3.47
N TYR A 252 3.25 20.13 -4.02
CA TYR A 252 2.11 19.25 -3.83
C TYR A 252 1.93 18.88 -2.36
N ILE A 253 2.98 18.43 -1.67
CA ILE A 253 2.92 18.05 -0.24
C ILE A 253 2.40 19.22 0.60
N ARG A 254 2.93 20.43 0.38
CA ARG A 254 2.49 21.64 1.07
C ARG A 254 1.03 21.98 0.77
N THR A 255 0.61 21.85 -0.48
CA THR A 255 -0.78 22.13 -0.90
C THR A 255 -1.74 21.11 -0.31
N TRP A 256 -1.44 19.83 -0.43
CA TRP A 256 -2.25 18.75 0.14
C TRP A 256 -2.37 18.91 1.66
N ALA A 257 -1.28 19.22 2.37
CA ALA A 257 -1.31 19.41 3.82
C ALA A 257 -2.22 20.58 4.24
N LYS A 258 -2.21 21.68 3.46
CA LYS A 258 -3.13 22.79 3.67
C LYS A 258 -4.59 22.35 3.45
N LEU A 259 -4.88 21.69 2.33
CA LEU A 259 -6.23 21.25 2.00
C LEU A 259 -6.76 20.24 3.03
N ASN A 260 -5.93 19.31 3.49
CA ASN A 260 -6.31 18.35 4.53
C ASN A 260 -6.77 19.04 5.83
N ALA A 261 -6.12 20.14 6.21
CA ALA A 261 -6.52 20.93 7.38
C ALA A 261 -7.82 21.74 7.16
N GLU A 262 -8.20 21.99 5.91
CA GLU A 262 -9.40 22.76 5.52
C GLU A 262 -10.62 21.86 5.25
N THR A 263 -10.44 20.55 5.18
CA THR A 263 -11.50 19.58 4.88
C THR A 263 -11.75 18.61 6.03
N THR A 264 -12.95 18.02 6.07
CA THR A 264 -13.35 17.07 7.11
C THR A 264 -13.37 15.64 6.60
N THR A 265 -13.92 15.39 5.41
CA THR A 265 -14.05 14.03 4.86
C THR A 265 -13.04 13.74 3.76
N TRP A 266 -12.86 12.46 3.42
CA TRP A 266 -11.96 12.05 2.34
C TRP A 266 -12.45 12.59 0.98
N GLN A 267 -13.77 12.64 0.74
CA GLN A 267 -14.34 13.17 -0.50
C GLN A 267 -14.08 14.67 -0.65
N GLU A 268 -14.19 15.43 0.45
CA GLU A 268 -13.89 16.87 0.44
C GLU A 268 -12.42 17.12 0.13
N LEU A 269 -11.51 16.35 0.75
CA LEU A 269 -10.08 16.46 0.51
C LEU A 269 -9.75 16.12 -0.94
N GLU A 270 -10.26 14.99 -1.43
CA GLU A 270 -10.03 14.54 -2.79
C GLU A 270 -10.50 15.58 -3.82
N ALA A 271 -11.74 16.08 -3.68
CA ALA A 271 -12.30 17.07 -4.59
C ALA A 271 -11.47 18.37 -4.56
N ALA A 272 -10.97 18.78 -3.40
CA ALA A 272 -10.11 19.94 -3.27
C ALA A 272 -8.75 19.75 -3.96
N VAL A 273 -8.13 18.57 -3.81
CA VAL A 273 -6.85 18.23 -4.44
C VAL A 273 -7.00 18.14 -5.96
N GLN A 274 -8.06 17.51 -6.46
CA GLN A 274 -8.37 17.45 -7.89
C GLN A 274 -8.59 18.84 -8.48
N LYS A 275 -9.25 19.75 -7.73
CA LYS A 275 -9.42 21.14 -8.14
C LYS A 275 -8.10 21.92 -8.19
N ALA A 276 -7.19 21.65 -7.24
CA ALA A 276 -5.87 22.29 -7.21
C ALA A 276 -4.92 21.75 -8.30
N TYR A 277 -5.05 20.46 -8.66
CA TYR A 277 -4.19 19.75 -9.59
C TYR A 277 -4.97 19.04 -10.72
N PRO A 278 -5.78 19.75 -11.52
CA PRO A 278 -6.73 19.13 -12.47
C PRO A 278 -6.08 18.40 -13.65
N LYS A 279 -4.76 18.53 -13.81
CA LYS A 279 -3.99 17.84 -14.85
C LYS A 279 -3.31 16.56 -14.36
N ARG A 280 -3.31 16.30 -13.05
CA ARG A 280 -2.78 15.05 -12.47
C ARG A 280 -3.87 13.97 -12.55
N TYR A 281 -3.48 12.74 -12.84
CA TYR A 281 -4.36 11.56 -12.80
C TYR A 281 -3.78 10.52 -11.84
N GLY A 282 -4.40 9.33 -11.74
CA GLY A 282 -4.01 8.33 -10.74
C GLY A 282 -4.88 8.37 -9.50
N ASN A 283 -6.20 8.24 -9.69
CA ASN A 283 -7.18 8.39 -8.63
C ASN A 283 -7.12 7.27 -7.58
N TYR A 284 -6.48 6.13 -7.87
CA TYR A 284 -6.21 5.13 -6.84
C TYR A 284 -5.31 5.68 -5.73
N ILE A 285 -4.12 6.18 -6.09
CA ILE A 285 -3.15 6.71 -5.12
C ILE A 285 -3.69 7.93 -4.38
N LEU A 286 -4.45 8.79 -5.07
CA LEU A 286 -5.14 9.90 -4.43
C LEU A 286 -6.14 9.39 -3.38
N ARG A 287 -7.04 8.49 -3.77
CA ARG A 287 -8.13 8.06 -2.88
C ARG A 287 -7.64 7.27 -1.67
N ILE A 288 -6.64 6.40 -1.83
CA ILE A 288 -6.09 5.65 -0.69
C ILE A 288 -5.45 6.59 0.34
N SER A 289 -4.73 7.61 -0.12
CA SER A 289 -4.12 8.62 0.75
C SER A 289 -5.16 9.37 1.55
N GLU A 290 -6.29 9.69 0.91
CA GLU A 290 -7.39 10.45 1.48
C GLU A 290 -8.17 9.62 2.51
N LEU A 291 -8.47 8.37 2.16
CA LEU A 291 -9.12 7.41 3.05
C LEU A 291 -8.29 7.18 4.31
N VAL A 292 -6.98 6.91 4.18
CA VAL A 292 -6.11 6.69 5.33
C VAL A 292 -6.02 7.94 6.20
N THR A 293 -5.82 9.09 5.58
CA THR A 293 -5.66 10.36 6.30
C THR A 293 -6.91 10.75 7.11
N LYS A 294 -8.09 10.45 6.59
CA LYS A 294 -9.36 10.75 7.26
C LYS A 294 -9.88 9.61 8.14
N GLY A 295 -9.16 8.49 8.21
CA GLY A 295 -9.51 7.33 9.04
C GLY A 295 -10.63 6.47 8.46
N ASP A 296 -10.85 6.57 7.15
CA ASP A 296 -11.93 5.89 6.41
C ASP A 296 -11.45 4.67 5.61
N LEU A 297 -10.14 4.35 5.62
CA LEU A 297 -9.63 3.12 5.00
C LEU A 297 -10.04 1.90 5.85
N GLN A 298 -11.03 1.15 5.37
CA GLN A 298 -11.39 -0.14 5.91
C GLN A 298 -10.64 -1.24 5.14
N LEU A 299 -9.67 -1.90 5.78
CA LEU A 299 -9.14 -3.17 5.25
C LEU A 299 -10.28 -4.20 5.19
N PRO A 300 -10.24 -5.19 4.27
CA PRO A 300 -11.20 -6.28 4.27
C PRO A 300 -11.30 -6.86 5.68
N PRO A 301 -12.50 -6.96 6.29
CA PRO A 301 -12.65 -7.29 7.70
C PRO A 301 -11.91 -8.57 8.10
N LEU A 302 -11.82 -9.57 7.23
CA LEU A 302 -11.17 -10.85 7.52
C LEU A 302 -9.73 -10.97 6.99
N SER A 303 -9.06 -9.84 6.73
CA SER A 303 -7.65 -9.82 6.28
C SER A 303 -6.69 -10.11 7.45
N ASN A 304 -6.95 -9.55 8.62
CA ASN A 304 -6.23 -9.83 9.85
C ASN A 304 -7.14 -9.62 11.08
N LYS A 305 -6.62 -9.94 12.27
CA LYS A 305 -7.40 -9.89 13.51
C LYS A 305 -7.79 -8.44 13.88
N GLU A 306 -6.93 -7.46 13.61
CA GLU A 306 -7.20 -6.04 13.84
C GLU A 306 -8.29 -5.50 12.91
N SER A 307 -8.26 -5.85 11.62
CA SER A 307 -9.29 -5.45 10.66
C SER A 307 -10.65 -6.05 11.03
N PHE A 308 -10.66 -7.28 11.56
CA PHE A 308 -11.90 -7.94 11.96
C PHE A 308 -12.51 -7.26 13.18
N ALA A 309 -11.67 -6.97 14.19
CA ALA A 309 -12.09 -6.24 15.37
C ALA A 309 -12.63 -4.84 15.00
N ALA A 310 -11.90 -4.08 14.19
CA ALA A 310 -12.29 -2.75 13.75
C ALA A 310 -13.62 -2.75 12.96
N ALA A 311 -13.83 -3.74 12.10
CA ALA A 311 -15.08 -3.86 11.35
C ALA A 311 -16.27 -4.17 12.27
N LEU A 312 -16.10 -5.06 13.26
CA LEU A 312 -17.12 -5.33 14.26
C LEU A 312 -17.42 -4.08 15.11
N GLU A 313 -16.39 -3.37 15.58
CA GLU A 313 -16.56 -2.10 16.31
C GLU A 313 -17.34 -1.09 15.49
N ALA A 314 -17.00 -0.91 14.21
CA ALA A 314 -17.73 0.00 13.32
C ALA A 314 -19.21 -0.40 13.18
N ALA A 315 -19.51 -1.69 13.06
CA ALA A 315 -20.88 -2.18 13.01
C ALA A 315 -21.65 -1.89 14.31
N PHE A 316 -21.03 -2.04 15.48
CA PHE A 316 -21.70 -1.75 16.76
C PHE A 316 -21.83 -0.26 17.07
N ASN A 317 -20.83 0.55 16.70
CA ASN A 317 -20.69 1.94 17.15
C ASN A 317 -21.14 2.99 16.11
N SER A 318 -21.41 2.59 14.86
CA SER A 318 -21.93 3.50 13.82
C SER A 318 -23.34 4.02 14.12
N PRO A 319 -23.81 5.09 13.43
CA PRO A 319 -25.21 5.50 13.48
C PRO A 319 -26.16 4.43 12.91
N ASP A 320 -27.40 4.34 13.43
CA ASP A 320 -28.41 3.37 12.97
C ASP A 320 -28.70 3.40 11.47
N ALA A 321 -28.60 4.58 10.85
CA ALA A 321 -28.82 4.76 9.42
C ALA A 321 -27.76 4.05 8.55
N SER A 322 -26.57 3.79 9.11
CA SER A 322 -25.42 3.18 8.42
C SER A 322 -25.19 1.72 8.81
N LEU A 323 -25.96 1.17 9.76
CA LEU A 323 -25.73 -0.17 10.29
C LEU A 323 -25.72 -1.25 9.21
N GLU A 324 -26.72 -1.25 8.32
CA GLU A 324 -26.84 -2.32 7.31
C GLU A 324 -25.66 -2.30 6.34
N GLU A 325 -25.16 -1.11 5.99
CA GLU A 325 -23.94 -0.93 5.20
C GLU A 325 -22.71 -1.47 5.94
N MET A 326 -22.55 -1.15 7.23
CA MET A 326 -21.43 -1.66 8.04
C MET A 326 -21.46 -3.19 8.19
N ILE A 327 -22.64 -3.79 8.34
CA ILE A 327 -22.78 -5.25 8.40
C ILE A 327 -22.47 -5.88 7.02
N LEU A 328 -22.90 -5.25 5.92
CA LEU A 328 -22.55 -5.68 4.56
C LEU A 328 -21.05 -5.56 4.27
N ASN A 329 -20.29 -4.81 5.06
CA ASN A 329 -18.83 -4.81 4.95
C ASN A 329 -18.22 -6.16 5.38
N ILE A 330 -18.87 -6.88 6.29
CA ILE A 330 -18.41 -8.16 6.85
C ILE A 330 -19.15 -9.35 6.23
N TYR A 331 -20.46 -9.26 6.07
CA TYR A 331 -21.35 -10.38 5.73
C TYR A 331 -22.00 -10.20 4.36
N ALA A 332 -22.22 -11.30 3.64
CA ALA A 332 -23.05 -11.33 2.44
C ALA A 332 -24.54 -11.32 2.83
N LYS A 333 -25.43 -10.87 1.94
CA LYS A 333 -26.86 -10.78 2.27
C LYS A 333 -27.52 -12.16 2.38
N GLU A 334 -26.96 -13.14 1.70
CA GLU A 334 -27.33 -14.56 1.77
C GLU A 334 -26.74 -15.28 2.98
N ALA A 335 -25.98 -14.58 3.83
CA ALA A 335 -25.30 -15.20 4.95
C ALA A 335 -26.27 -15.89 5.92
N VAL A 336 -25.85 -17.05 6.38
CA VAL A 336 -26.51 -17.76 7.48
C VAL A 336 -25.64 -17.63 8.72
N ILE A 337 -26.17 -16.97 9.75
CA ILE A 337 -25.45 -16.69 10.99
C ILE A 337 -26.08 -17.46 12.14
N THR A 338 -25.31 -18.31 12.81
CA THR A 338 -25.73 -18.98 14.04
C THR A 338 -24.96 -18.41 15.22
N VAL A 339 -25.66 -17.85 16.22
CA VAL A 339 -25.05 -17.39 17.48
C VAL A 339 -25.66 -18.16 18.64
N ASN A 340 -24.83 -18.85 19.44
CA ASN A 340 -25.29 -19.66 20.58
C ASN A 340 -26.44 -20.63 20.20
N MET A 341 -26.27 -21.34 19.09
CA MET A 341 -27.26 -22.24 18.48
C MET A 341 -28.52 -21.57 17.90
N ASN A 342 -28.66 -20.25 17.98
CA ASN A 342 -29.75 -19.52 17.33
C ASN A 342 -29.36 -19.18 15.89
N ARG A 343 -29.88 -19.97 14.94
CA ARG A 343 -29.65 -19.79 13.51
C ARG A 343 -30.55 -18.70 12.95
N MET A 344 -29.95 -17.72 12.29
CA MET A 344 -30.59 -16.52 11.76
C MET A 344 -30.27 -16.34 10.28
N THR A 345 -31.29 -15.92 9.54
CA THR A 345 -31.15 -15.32 8.22
C THR A 345 -30.82 -13.83 8.34
N TRP A 346 -30.47 -13.17 7.23
CA TRP A 346 -30.20 -11.72 7.22
C TRP A 346 -31.29 -10.87 7.86
N ASP A 347 -32.55 -11.17 7.52
CA ASP A 347 -33.72 -10.43 8.02
C ASP A 347 -33.95 -10.60 9.53
N GLU A 348 -33.35 -11.63 10.14
CA GLU A 348 -33.37 -11.89 11.59
C GLU A 348 -32.10 -11.35 12.28
N PHE A 349 -30.96 -11.41 11.59
CA PHE A 349 -29.66 -10.98 12.11
C PHE A 349 -29.56 -9.47 12.29
N ILE A 350 -30.04 -8.66 11.34
CA ILE A 350 -30.01 -7.20 11.48
C ILE A 350 -30.82 -6.73 12.71
N PRO A 351 -32.06 -7.18 12.94
CA PRO A 351 -32.78 -6.91 14.19
C PRO A 351 -32.06 -7.38 15.44
N TYR A 352 -31.37 -8.54 15.39
CA TYR A 352 -30.58 -9.05 16.52
C TYR A 352 -29.46 -8.08 16.91
N ILE A 353 -28.67 -7.60 15.95
CA ILE A 353 -27.62 -6.60 16.20
C ILE A 353 -28.20 -5.27 16.70
N LYS A 354 -29.32 -4.81 16.13
CA LYS A 354 -30.03 -3.60 16.62
C LYS A 354 -30.47 -3.75 18.08
N ALA A 355 -30.92 -4.93 18.48
CA ALA A 355 -31.36 -5.17 19.86
C ALA A 355 -30.20 -5.10 20.88
N ILE A 356 -28.98 -5.47 20.47
CA ILE A 356 -27.76 -5.29 21.27
C ILE A 356 -27.41 -3.80 21.34
N ARG A 357 -27.31 -3.14 20.17
CA ARG A 357 -26.96 -1.71 20.06
C ARG A 357 -27.92 -0.79 20.82
N ALA A 358 -29.21 -1.15 20.88
CA ALA A 358 -30.20 -0.40 21.66
C ALA A 358 -29.95 -0.37 23.18
N ARG A 359 -29.03 -1.21 23.69
CA ARG A 359 -28.70 -1.31 25.12
C ARG A 359 -27.32 -0.76 25.44
N THR A 360 -26.48 -0.52 24.43
CA THR A 360 -25.08 -0.10 24.59
C THR A 360 -24.86 1.28 24.02
N THR A 361 -24.02 2.09 24.66
CA THR A 361 -23.47 3.32 24.08
C THR A 361 -22.32 3.04 23.14
N SER A 362 -21.50 2.02 23.47
CA SER A 362 -20.38 1.57 22.66
C SER A 362 -20.05 0.12 22.96
N VAL A 363 -19.37 -0.51 22.02
CA VAL A 363 -18.76 -1.83 22.17
C VAL A 363 -17.33 -1.76 21.68
N ASP A 364 -16.37 -2.16 22.53
CA ASP A 364 -14.97 -2.34 22.16
C ASP A 364 -14.70 -3.81 21.85
N ILE A 365 -13.95 -4.09 20.79
CA ILE A 365 -13.63 -5.45 20.35
C ILE A 365 -12.11 -5.64 20.37
N LYS A 366 -11.68 -6.71 21.02
CA LYS A 366 -10.30 -7.17 20.98
C LYS A 366 -10.21 -8.56 20.39
N SER A 367 -9.82 -8.65 19.12
CA SER A 367 -9.50 -9.94 18.51
C SER A 367 -8.16 -10.47 19.02
N HIS A 368 -8.14 -11.73 19.43
CA HIS A 368 -6.95 -12.42 19.93
C HIS A 368 -6.28 -13.22 18.82
N TYR A 369 -7.10 -13.87 17.99
CA TYR A 369 -6.67 -14.75 16.92
C TYR A 369 -7.63 -14.67 15.75
N LEU A 370 -7.08 -14.63 14.53
CA LEU A 370 -7.80 -14.88 13.29
C LEU A 370 -6.94 -15.83 12.45
N LEU A 371 -7.53 -16.95 12.05
CA LEU A 371 -6.92 -17.98 11.22
C LEU A 371 -7.75 -18.13 9.95
N ARG A 372 -7.08 -18.25 8.80
CA ARG A 372 -7.72 -18.39 7.50
C ARG A 372 -7.09 -19.53 6.71
N ASP A 373 -7.93 -20.37 6.11
CA ASP A 373 -7.56 -21.48 5.23
C ASP A 373 -8.50 -21.50 4.02
N GLY A 374 -8.04 -20.88 2.93
CA GLY A 374 -8.87 -20.60 1.76
C GLY A 374 -10.11 -19.77 2.12
N ASN A 375 -11.29 -20.35 1.86
CA ASN A 375 -12.58 -19.71 2.14
C ASN A 375 -13.03 -19.93 3.60
N LEU A 376 -12.36 -20.77 4.38
CA LEU A 376 -12.71 -21.02 5.77
C LEU A 376 -11.90 -20.11 6.69
N PHE A 377 -12.52 -19.68 7.79
CA PHE A 377 -11.83 -18.94 8.84
C PHE A 377 -12.29 -19.36 10.24
N SER A 378 -11.43 -19.10 11.22
CA SER A 378 -11.77 -19.16 12.64
C SER A 378 -11.18 -17.98 13.38
N GLU A 379 -11.92 -17.43 14.32
CA GLU A 379 -11.53 -16.22 15.05
C GLU A 379 -11.98 -16.32 16.51
N ARG A 380 -11.26 -15.61 17.39
CA ARG A 380 -11.62 -15.44 18.79
C ARG A 380 -11.38 -14.01 19.24
N HIS A 381 -12.42 -13.36 19.76
CA HIS A 381 -12.33 -12.02 20.34
C HIS A 381 -12.98 -11.91 21.73
N SER A 382 -12.61 -10.84 22.43
CA SER A 382 -13.36 -10.32 23.58
C SER A 382 -14.13 -9.08 23.16
N ALA A 383 -15.39 -9.00 23.53
CA ALA A 383 -16.27 -7.85 23.34
C ALA A 383 -16.59 -7.20 24.69
N TYR A 384 -16.39 -5.90 24.80
CA TYR A 384 -16.66 -5.10 26.00
C TYR A 384 -17.78 -4.13 25.70
N GLY A 385 -18.97 -4.39 26.23
CA GLY A 385 -20.14 -3.55 26.00
C GLY A 385 -20.33 -2.53 27.13
N HIS A 386 -20.40 -1.26 26.76
CA HIS A 386 -20.71 -0.14 27.65
C HIS A 386 -22.20 0.17 27.57
N GLY A 387 -22.95 -0.10 28.62
CA GLY A 387 -24.41 0.04 28.68
C GLY A 387 -24.86 1.50 28.80
N ILE A 388 -26.02 1.82 28.22
CA ILE A 388 -26.66 3.14 28.37
C ILE A 388 -27.02 3.45 29.82
N ASP A 389 -27.25 2.41 30.63
CA ASP A 389 -27.51 2.48 32.07
C ASP A 389 -26.22 2.50 32.93
N GLY A 390 -25.05 2.58 32.30
CA GLY A 390 -23.75 2.54 32.97
C GLY A 390 -23.27 1.15 33.36
N THR A 391 -23.94 0.09 32.91
CA THR A 391 -23.47 -1.29 33.10
C THR A 391 -22.27 -1.60 32.19
N GLU A 392 -21.34 -2.40 32.70
CA GLU A 392 -20.18 -2.89 31.95
C GLU A 392 -20.36 -4.38 31.70
N THR A 393 -20.26 -4.80 30.44
CA THR A 393 -20.43 -6.21 30.04
C THR A 393 -19.20 -6.70 29.30
N ASN A 394 -18.89 -7.97 29.46
CA ASN A 394 -17.79 -8.62 28.76
C ASN A 394 -18.30 -9.95 28.21
N ALA A 395 -18.08 -10.20 26.92
CA ALA A 395 -18.29 -11.48 26.29
C ALA A 395 -16.99 -11.96 25.63
N GLU A 396 -16.78 -13.27 25.65
CA GLU A 396 -15.79 -13.92 24.80
C GLU A 396 -16.51 -14.66 23.68
N ALA A 397 -16.15 -14.36 22.44
CA ALA A 397 -16.73 -15.00 21.26
C ALA A 397 -15.68 -15.86 20.56
N MET A 398 -16.10 -17.04 20.14
CA MET A 398 -15.34 -17.93 19.28
C MET A 398 -16.18 -18.22 18.06
N LEU A 399 -15.63 -17.98 16.88
CA LEU A 399 -16.35 -18.13 15.64
C LEU A 399 -15.57 -18.91 14.59
N MET A 400 -16.34 -19.60 13.75
CA MET A 400 -15.88 -20.24 12.54
C MET A 400 -16.84 -19.90 11.41
N GLY A 401 -16.32 -19.76 10.19
CA GLY A 401 -17.16 -19.37 9.08
C GLY A 401 -16.55 -19.67 7.74
N GLU A 402 -17.35 -19.37 6.72
CA GLU A 402 -16.99 -19.45 5.31
C GLU A 402 -17.23 -18.09 4.65
N VAL A 403 -16.31 -17.68 3.78
CA VAL A 403 -16.43 -16.47 2.96
C VAL A 403 -16.64 -16.80 1.48
N ASN A 404 -17.31 -15.91 0.75
CA ASN A 404 -17.39 -15.95 -0.71
C ASN A 404 -16.11 -15.38 -1.37
N GLU A 405 -16.12 -15.35 -2.70
CA GLU A 405 -15.02 -14.81 -3.52
C GLU A 405 -14.72 -13.32 -3.24
N ASP A 406 -15.73 -12.55 -2.80
CA ASP A 406 -15.57 -11.15 -2.38
C ASP A 406 -15.04 -11.00 -0.93
N GLY A 407 -14.74 -12.11 -0.26
CA GLY A 407 -14.28 -12.12 1.13
C GLY A 407 -15.37 -11.82 2.17
N LYS A 408 -16.65 -11.89 1.78
CA LYS A 408 -17.81 -11.67 2.66
C LYS A 408 -18.25 -12.98 3.30
N VAL A 409 -18.57 -12.94 4.58
CA VAL A 409 -19.07 -14.12 5.32
C VAL A 409 -20.40 -14.57 4.73
N ILE A 410 -20.48 -15.81 4.28
CA ILE A 410 -21.70 -16.48 3.80
C ILE A 410 -22.24 -17.51 4.81
N TRP A 411 -21.39 -17.95 5.74
CA TRP A 411 -21.78 -18.83 6.83
C TRP A 411 -20.94 -18.52 8.07
N LEU A 412 -21.58 -18.49 9.24
CA LEU A 412 -20.93 -18.25 10.53
C LEU A 412 -21.57 -19.10 11.63
N GLU A 413 -20.75 -19.76 12.43
CA GLU A 413 -21.11 -20.33 13.72
C GLU A 413 -20.31 -19.61 14.82
N GLU A 414 -21.03 -18.97 15.73
CA GLU A 414 -20.47 -18.22 16.85
C GLU A 414 -20.96 -18.80 18.18
N ILE A 415 -20.01 -19.00 19.09
CA ILE A 415 -20.28 -19.27 20.50
C ILE A 415 -19.84 -18.03 21.28
N ALA A 416 -20.81 -17.32 21.86
CA ALA A 416 -20.59 -16.13 22.65
C ALA A 416 -20.86 -16.42 24.13
N ILE A 417 -19.82 -16.32 24.96
CA ILE A 417 -19.83 -16.60 26.39
C ILE A 417 -19.78 -15.29 27.14
N LEU A 418 -20.91 -14.91 27.77
CA LEU A 418 -20.96 -13.75 28.65
C LEU A 418 -20.19 -14.02 29.96
N ASN A 419 -19.16 -13.22 30.21
CA ASN A 419 -18.38 -13.27 31.43
C ASN A 419 -19.13 -12.53 32.55
N SER A 420 -19.69 -13.29 33.49
CA SER A 420 -20.35 -12.74 34.67
C SER A 420 -19.33 -12.32 35.71
N ASN A 421 -18.72 -11.13 35.57
CA ASN A 421 -18.07 -10.40 36.69
C ASN A 421 -17.74 -8.95 36.31
N ALA A 422 -18.69 -8.03 36.53
CA ALA A 422 -18.41 -6.60 36.69
C ALA A 422 -19.45 -5.96 37.65
N GLY A 423 -19.04 -5.81 38.92
CA GLY A 423 -19.45 -4.74 39.84
C GLY A 423 -20.93 -4.56 40.19
N SER A 424 -21.44 -5.34 41.17
CA SER A 424 -22.52 -4.83 42.03
C SER A 424 -21.97 -3.77 42.98
N THR A 425 -21.86 -2.50 42.58
CA THR A 425 -21.78 -1.40 43.54
C THR A 425 -23.19 -1.05 43.97
N ALA A 426 -23.71 -1.83 44.93
CA ALA A 426 -24.87 -1.42 45.71
C ALA A 426 -24.49 -0.15 46.49
N SER A 427 -24.94 1.01 45.97
CA SER A 427 -25.03 2.25 46.72
C SER A 427 -25.92 2.02 47.95
N LYS A 428 -25.31 1.83 49.12
CA LYS A 428 -25.96 2.15 50.39
C LYS A 428 -25.80 3.65 50.62
N SER A 429 -26.81 4.42 50.23
CA SER A 429 -27.03 5.77 50.73
C SER A 429 -27.85 5.70 52.02
N THR A 430 -27.25 6.28 53.06
CA THR A 430 -27.77 6.79 54.36
C THR A 430 -29.04 6.19 54.96
#